data_AF-A0A133XRF1-F1
#
_entry.id   AF-A0A133XRF1-F1
#
_cell.length_a   1.000
_cell.length_b   1.000
_cell.length_c   1.000
_cell.angle_alpha   90.00
_cell.angle_beta   90.00
_cell.angle_gamma   90.00
#
_symmetry.space_group_name_H-M   'P 1'
#
loop_
_entity.id
_entity.type
_entity.pdbx_description
1 polymer ?
#
loop_
_entity_poly.entity_id
_entity_poly.type
_entity_poly.pdbx_seq_one_letter_code
_entity_poly.pdbx_strand_id
1 'polypeptide(L)'
;MKISIYPFSESNSRQIPFYESGVKAGFPSPAQDLADIGIDLNGVIIPHPETSFLARVDGNSMEDAGILDNDILVIDRSLDPKEGDVAICYINGEFTVKRISIQKGKLYLVPANKSFQPIAVEPCDDFIVWGVVTYCIHKLG
;
A
#
# COMPACT_ATOMS: atom_id res chain seq x y z
N MET A 1 5.42 -13.02 15.64
CA MET A 1 4.73 -11.71 15.82
C MET A 1 3.25 -11.92 15.51
N LYS A 2 2.31 -11.44 16.34
CA LYS A 2 0.86 -11.62 16.10
C LYS A 2 0.32 -10.37 15.41
N ILE A 3 -0.02 -10.45 14.12
CA ILE A 3 -0.71 -9.36 13.43
C ILE A 3 -2.16 -9.34 13.90
N SER A 4 -2.60 -8.24 14.49
CA SER A 4 -4.01 -7.99 14.79
C SER A 4 -4.67 -7.43 13.54
N ILE A 5 -5.45 -8.26 12.85
CA ILE A 5 -6.32 -7.81 11.76
C ILE A 5 -7.59 -7.29 12.42
N TYR A 6 -7.88 -6.02 12.23
CA TYR A 6 -9.15 -5.44 12.65
C TYR A 6 -10.12 -5.51 11.48
N PRO A 7 -11.34 -6.05 11.67
CA PRO A 7 -12.32 -6.12 10.61
C PRO A 7 -12.71 -4.71 10.15
N PHE A 8 -12.99 -4.57 8.86
CA PHE A 8 -13.61 -3.36 8.34
C PHE A 8 -14.96 -3.13 9.02
N SER A 9 -15.22 -1.90 9.48
CA SER A 9 -16.49 -1.51 10.08
C SER A 9 -17.08 -0.35 9.30
N GLU A 10 -18.20 -0.59 8.60
CA GLU A 10 -18.91 0.39 7.76
C GLU A 10 -19.65 1.48 8.53
N SER A 11 -19.26 1.80 9.76
CA SER A 11 -19.98 2.79 10.55
C SER A 11 -19.58 4.23 10.16
N ASN A 12 -20.34 4.80 9.20
CA ASN A 12 -20.32 6.18 8.69
C ASN A 12 -19.24 6.53 7.65
N SER A 13 -19.42 6.07 6.40
CA SER A 13 -18.77 6.76 5.28
C SER A 13 -19.27 8.21 5.22
N ARG A 14 -18.34 9.16 5.17
CA ARG A 14 -18.64 10.58 5.06
C ARG A 14 -18.08 11.08 3.74
N GLN A 15 -18.94 11.70 2.95
CA GLN A 15 -18.48 12.46 1.81
C GLN A 15 -17.83 13.75 2.31
N ILE A 16 -16.60 13.99 1.86
CA ILE A 16 -15.85 15.21 2.14
C ILE A 16 -15.74 15.98 0.82
N PRO A 17 -15.90 17.32 0.81
CA PRO A 17 -15.70 18.11 -0.39
C PRO A 17 -14.34 17.80 -1.04
N PHE A 18 -14.35 17.51 -2.34
CA PHE A 18 -13.16 17.19 -3.11
C PHE A 18 -12.97 18.21 -4.23
N TYR A 19 -11.72 18.66 -4.36
CA TYR A 19 -11.34 19.63 -5.37
C TYR A 19 -10.65 18.94 -6.55
N GLU A 20 -11.45 18.48 -7.52
CA GLU A 20 -10.98 17.66 -8.64
C GLU A 20 -10.00 18.40 -9.57
N SER A 21 -10.11 19.72 -9.71
CA SER A 21 -9.18 20.53 -10.52
C SER A 21 -7.75 20.61 -9.95
N GLY A 22 -7.52 19.97 -8.81
CA GLY A 22 -6.21 19.81 -8.17
C GLY A 22 -5.80 21.05 -7.39
N VAL A 23 -5.23 20.86 -6.21
CA VAL A 23 -4.64 21.94 -5.43
C VAL A 23 -3.21 22.14 -5.91
N LYS A 24 -2.87 23.36 -6.36
CA LYS A 24 -1.48 23.68 -6.70
C LYS A 24 -0.63 23.58 -5.44
N ALA A 25 0.45 22.81 -5.49
CA ALA A 25 1.49 22.83 -4.45
C ALA A 25 2.31 24.15 -4.44
N GLY A 26 1.86 25.20 -5.15
CA GLY A 26 2.54 26.49 -5.36
C GLY A 26 1.53 27.64 -5.42
N PHE A 27 1.88 28.79 -6.02
CA PHE A 27 1.03 30.00 -5.98
C PHE A 27 -0.37 29.75 -6.59
N PRO A 28 -1.46 29.97 -5.83
CA PRO A 28 -2.82 29.70 -6.32
C PRO A 28 -3.29 30.81 -7.27
N SER A 29 -3.99 30.42 -8.35
CA SER A 29 -4.71 31.37 -9.20
C SER A 29 -6.11 31.65 -8.59
N PRO A 30 -6.57 32.91 -8.53
CA PRO A 30 -7.76 33.29 -7.75
C PRO A 30 -9.13 32.91 -8.33
N ALA A 31 -9.20 32.32 -9.52
CA ALA A 31 -10.47 32.13 -10.22
C ALA A 31 -10.68 30.66 -10.58
N GLN A 32 -11.45 29.95 -9.76
CA GLN A 32 -12.04 28.67 -10.15
C GLN A 32 -13.40 28.51 -9.46
N ASP A 33 -14.43 28.37 -10.28
CA ASP A 33 -15.80 28.09 -9.86
C ASP A 33 -15.84 26.71 -9.17
N LEU A 34 -16.38 26.70 -7.95
CA LEU A 34 -16.40 25.53 -7.07
C LEU A 34 -17.56 24.61 -7.47
N ALA A 35 -17.27 23.46 -8.05
CA ALA A 35 -18.23 22.37 -8.12
C ALA A 35 -18.08 21.50 -6.87
N ASP A 36 -19.11 21.49 -6.01
CA ASP A 36 -19.14 20.67 -4.79
C ASP A 36 -19.39 19.19 -5.16
N ILE A 37 -18.33 18.46 -5.51
CA ILE A 37 -18.36 17.00 -5.60
C ILE A 37 -17.74 16.45 -4.32
N GLY A 38 -18.54 15.74 -3.52
CA GLY A 38 -18.04 15.03 -2.34
C GLY A 38 -17.46 13.66 -2.72
N ILE A 39 -16.35 13.27 -2.09
CA ILE A 39 -15.80 11.90 -2.22
C ILE A 39 -15.87 11.16 -0.88
N ASP A 40 -16.14 9.86 -0.95
CA ASP A 40 -15.89 8.94 0.15
C ASP A 40 -14.53 8.28 -0.06
N LEU A 41 -13.58 8.57 0.84
CA LEU A 41 -12.25 8.00 0.76
C LEU A 41 -12.27 6.47 0.81
N ASN A 42 -13.16 5.86 1.59
CA ASN A 42 -13.21 4.39 1.65
C ASN A 42 -13.48 3.79 0.28
N GLY A 43 -14.46 4.32 -0.46
CA GLY A 43 -14.76 3.87 -1.83
C GLY A 43 -13.63 4.16 -2.84
N VAL A 44 -12.82 5.19 -2.61
CA VAL A 44 -11.69 5.53 -3.49
C VAL A 44 -10.50 4.60 -3.27
N ILE A 45 -10.11 4.39 -2.00
CA ILE A 45 -8.88 3.67 -1.66
C ILE A 45 -9.09 2.18 -1.38
N ILE A 46 -10.32 1.74 -1.08
CA ILE A 46 -10.67 0.36 -0.74
C ILE A 46 -11.79 -0.13 -1.68
N PRO A 47 -11.46 -0.47 -2.94
CA PRO A 47 -12.47 -0.92 -3.91
C PRO A 47 -13.09 -2.28 -3.56
N HIS A 48 -12.37 -3.13 -2.82
CA HIS A 48 -12.84 -4.46 -2.40
C HIS A 48 -12.76 -4.62 -0.87
N PRO A 49 -13.69 -4.02 -0.08
CA PRO A 49 -13.61 -4.01 1.38
C PRO A 49 -13.50 -5.39 2.03
N GLU A 50 -14.19 -6.38 1.46
CA GLU A 50 -14.21 -7.76 1.96
C GLU A 50 -12.88 -8.50 1.82
N THR A 51 -12.02 -8.06 0.89
CA THR A 51 -10.70 -8.65 0.63
C THR A 51 -9.56 -7.71 0.96
N SER A 52 -9.86 -6.54 1.51
CA SER A 52 -8.88 -5.52 1.82
C SER A 52 -8.60 -5.45 3.32
N PHE A 53 -7.36 -5.13 3.67
CA PHE A 53 -6.96 -4.85 5.05
C PHE A 53 -5.89 -3.77 5.08
N LEU A 54 -5.70 -3.19 6.26
CA LEU A 54 -4.69 -2.17 6.49
C LEU A 54 -3.53 -2.74 7.31
N ALA A 55 -2.32 -2.34 7.00
CA ALA A 55 -1.14 -2.66 7.81
C ALA A 55 -0.31 -1.40 8.06
N ARG A 56 0.29 -1.31 9.25
CA ARG A 56 1.27 -0.27 9.56
C ARG A 56 2.65 -0.75 9.15
N VAL A 57 3.38 0.10 8.45
CA VAL A 57 4.79 -0.14 8.13
C VAL A 57 5.63 -0.06 9.40
N ASP A 58 6.51 -1.03 9.57
CA ASP A 58 7.53 -1.09 10.61
C ASP A 58 8.90 -1.24 9.91
N GLY A 59 9.69 -0.17 9.96
CA GLY A 59 11.00 -0.09 9.33
C GLY A 59 11.03 0.66 7.99
N ASN A 60 12.21 0.69 7.36
CA ASN A 60 12.53 1.62 6.27
C ASN A 60 13.03 0.95 4.98
N SER A 61 12.83 -0.36 4.83
CA SER A 61 13.33 -1.12 3.66
C SER A 61 12.70 -0.69 2.32
N MET A 62 11.68 0.17 2.34
CA MET A 62 10.94 0.64 1.17
C MET A 62 10.97 2.17 1.02
N GLU A 63 11.89 2.87 1.71
CA GLU A 63 11.93 4.34 1.76
C GLU A 63 12.11 5.00 0.38
N ASP A 64 12.94 4.42 -0.51
CA ASP A 64 13.16 4.94 -1.87
C ASP A 64 11.92 4.75 -2.77
N ALA A 65 10.94 3.95 -2.35
CA ALA A 65 9.62 3.83 -2.99
C ALA A 65 8.57 4.77 -2.39
N GLY A 66 8.95 5.65 -1.46
CA GLY A 66 8.02 6.55 -0.77
C GLY A 66 7.15 5.88 0.28
N ILE A 67 7.52 4.67 0.71
CA ILE A 67 6.87 3.95 1.81
C ILE A 67 7.76 4.11 3.03
N LEU A 68 7.32 4.93 3.97
CA LEU A 68 8.08 5.34 5.14
C LEU A 68 7.60 4.58 6.39
N ASP A 69 8.44 4.60 7.41
CA ASP A 69 8.10 4.03 8.70
C ASP A 69 6.83 4.69 9.27
N ASN A 70 5.96 3.89 9.89
CA ASN A 70 4.63 4.28 10.37
C ASN A 70 3.55 4.60 9.32
N ASP A 71 3.83 4.47 8.02
CA ASP A 71 2.81 4.58 6.98
C ASP A 71 1.72 3.51 7.13
N ILE A 72 0.53 3.82 6.63
CA ILE A 72 -0.57 2.86 6.55
C ILE A 72 -0.68 2.38 5.11
N LEU A 73 -0.49 1.08 4.91
CA LEU A 73 -0.69 0.43 3.63
C LEU A 73 -2.14 -0.04 3.51
N VAL A 74 -2.71 0.14 2.32
CA VAL A 74 -3.94 -0.53 1.91
C VAL A 74 -3.56 -1.73 1.07
N ILE A 75 -4.01 -2.91 1.48
CA ILE A 75 -3.64 -4.17 0.87
C ILE A 75 -4.89 -4.90 0.41
N ASP A 76 -4.87 -5.38 -0.84
CA ASP A 76 -5.96 -6.10 -1.47
C ASP A 76 -5.54 -7.54 -1.80
N ARG A 77 -6.31 -8.52 -1.29
CA ARG A 77 -6.07 -9.95 -1.52
C ARG A 77 -6.73 -10.49 -2.78
N SER A 78 -7.65 -9.76 -3.40
CA SER A 78 -8.31 -10.23 -4.63
C SER A 78 -7.46 -10.00 -5.88
N LEU A 79 -6.36 -9.24 -5.77
CA LEU A 79 -5.46 -8.97 -6.88
C LEU A 79 -4.40 -10.05 -7.02
N ASP A 80 -4.23 -10.55 -8.24
CA ASP A 80 -3.12 -11.44 -8.60
C ASP A 80 -1.80 -10.64 -8.60
N PRO A 81 -0.80 -11.02 -7.77
CA PRO A 81 0.47 -10.30 -7.71
C PRO A 81 1.30 -10.48 -8.99
N LYS A 82 1.92 -9.39 -9.46
CA LYS A 82 2.68 -9.35 -10.72
C LYS A 82 4.08 -8.76 -10.53
N GLU A 83 4.89 -8.89 -11.59
CA GLU A 83 6.20 -8.24 -11.66
C GLU A 83 6.09 -6.75 -11.36
N GLY A 84 6.91 -6.27 -10.43
CA GLY A 84 6.97 -4.87 -10.06
C GLY A 84 5.93 -4.43 -9.03
N ASP A 85 4.95 -5.26 -8.68
CA ASP A 85 3.98 -4.90 -7.63
C ASP A 85 4.67 -4.80 -6.27
N VAL A 86 4.21 -3.88 -5.43
CA VAL A 86 4.55 -3.87 -4.01
C VAL A 86 3.53 -4.75 -3.29
N ALA A 87 3.99 -5.70 -2.50
CA ALA A 87 3.12 -6.68 -1.86
C ALA A 87 3.53 -6.95 -0.41
N ILE A 88 2.54 -7.38 0.38
CA ILE A 88 2.80 -7.99 1.68
C ILE A 88 3.08 -9.47 1.43
N CYS A 89 4.28 -9.89 1.78
CA CYS A 89 4.75 -11.25 1.68
C CYS A 89 4.92 -11.83 3.09
N TYR A 90 4.52 -13.08 3.27
CA TYR A 90 4.92 -13.86 4.42
C TYR A 90 5.99 -14.84 3.96
N ILE A 91 7.13 -14.83 4.65
CA ILE A 91 8.27 -15.70 4.35
C ILE A 91 8.87 -16.19 5.67
N ASN A 92 9.00 -17.51 5.82
CA ASN A 92 9.71 -18.15 6.93
C ASN A 92 9.31 -17.66 8.33
N GLY A 93 8.02 -17.41 8.56
CA GLY A 93 7.49 -16.97 9.86
C GLY A 93 7.27 -15.47 10.01
N GLU A 94 7.69 -14.66 9.04
CA GLU A 94 7.70 -13.21 9.15
C GLU A 94 6.97 -12.53 7.98
N PHE A 95 6.28 -11.44 8.28
CA PHE A 95 5.68 -10.57 7.27
C PHE A 95 6.66 -9.49 6.84
N THR A 96 6.70 -9.20 5.54
CA THR A 96 7.54 -8.16 4.96
C THR A 96 6.82 -7.48 3.81
N VAL A 97 7.08 -6.18 3.63
CA VAL A 97 6.67 -5.44 2.43
C VAL A 97 7.86 -5.32 1.49
N LYS A 98 7.69 -5.76 0.25
CA LYS A 98 8.74 -5.75 -0.78
C LYS A 98 8.13 -5.59 -2.17
N ARG A 99 8.95 -5.21 -3.14
CA ARG A 99 8.60 -5.26 -4.55
C ARG A 99 8.84 -6.67 -5.09
N ILE A 100 7.85 -7.22 -5.78
CA ILE A 100 7.96 -8.52 -6.45
C ILE A 100 8.85 -8.34 -7.68
N SER A 101 9.85 -9.22 -7.83
CA SER A 101 10.63 -9.33 -9.08
C SER A 101 10.86 -10.78 -9.48
N ILE A 102 10.67 -11.09 -10.75
CA ILE A 102 10.69 -12.41 -11.37
C ILE A 102 11.75 -12.35 -12.45
N GLN A 103 12.92 -12.89 -12.13
CA GLN A 103 14.09 -12.83 -13.01
C GLN A 103 14.48 -14.25 -13.41
N LYS A 104 14.43 -14.55 -14.71
CA LYS A 104 14.76 -15.88 -15.26
C LYS A 104 14.00 -17.03 -14.55
N GLY A 105 12.73 -16.78 -14.20
CA GLY A 105 11.87 -17.75 -13.51
C GLY A 105 12.12 -17.87 -12.00
N LYS A 106 13.00 -17.05 -11.41
CA LYS A 106 13.22 -16.99 -9.96
C LYS A 106 12.52 -15.78 -9.38
N LEU A 107 11.86 -15.97 -8.23
CA LEU A 107 11.18 -14.91 -7.50
C LEU A 107 12.13 -14.26 -6.49
N TYR A 108 12.10 -12.94 -6.46
CA TYR A 108 12.86 -12.08 -5.56
C TYR A 108 11.92 -11.07 -4.89
N LEU A 109 12.14 -10.85 -3.60
CA LEU A 109 11.53 -9.79 -2.83
C LEU A 109 12.54 -8.65 -2.72
N VAL A 110 12.33 -7.60 -3.52
CA VAL A 110 13.28 -6.52 -3.70
C VAL A 110 12.93 -5.35 -2.78
N PRO A 111 13.82 -4.95 -1.85
CA PRO A 111 13.64 -3.73 -1.08
C PRO A 111 13.82 -2.49 -1.97
N ALA A 112 13.16 -1.40 -1.61
CA ALA A 112 13.44 -0.07 -2.17
C ALA A 112 14.24 0.74 -1.15
N ASN A 113 15.43 0.24 -0.82
CA ASN A 113 16.42 0.90 0.03
C ASN A 113 17.77 0.24 -0.21
N LYS A 114 18.79 1.04 -0.57
CA LYS A 114 20.15 0.56 -0.91
C LYS A 114 20.87 -0.16 0.23
N SER A 115 20.44 0.05 1.47
CA SER A 115 21.02 -0.58 2.66
C SER A 115 20.55 -2.04 2.84
N PHE A 116 19.57 -2.49 2.07
CA PHE A 116 18.97 -3.81 2.18
C PHE A 116 19.23 -4.63 0.91
N GLN A 117 19.40 -5.94 1.08
CA GLN A 117 19.62 -6.86 -0.04
C GLN A 117 18.29 -7.48 -0.49
N PRO A 118 18.12 -7.76 -1.80
CA PRO A 118 17.01 -8.58 -2.29
C PRO A 118 17.01 -9.96 -1.64
N ILE A 119 15.81 -10.47 -1.35
CA ILE A 119 15.61 -11.81 -0.78
C ILE A 119 15.19 -12.72 -1.94
N ALA A 120 15.99 -13.75 -2.25
CA ALA A 120 15.58 -14.80 -3.18
C ALA A 120 14.59 -15.73 -2.48
N VAL A 121 13.46 -16.02 -3.12
CA VAL A 121 12.51 -17.01 -2.63
C VAL A 121 12.89 -18.36 -3.23
N GLU A 122 13.27 -19.30 -2.37
CA GLU A 122 13.68 -20.65 -2.74
C GLU A 122 12.52 -21.63 -2.58
N PRO A 123 12.50 -22.77 -3.30
CA PRO A 123 11.38 -23.72 -3.25
C PRO A 123 11.11 -24.34 -1.86
N CYS A 124 12.06 -24.24 -0.93
CA CYS A 124 11.94 -24.75 0.43
C CYS A 124 11.40 -23.70 1.42
N ASP A 125 11.27 -22.44 1.02
CA ASP A 125 10.76 -21.38 1.88
C ASP A 125 9.26 -21.55 2.12
N ASP A 126 8.82 -21.28 3.35
CA ASP A 126 7.40 -21.12 3.66
C ASP A 126 6.98 -19.73 3.19
N PHE A 127 6.53 -19.63 1.93
CA PHE A 127 6.28 -18.37 1.25
C PHE A 127 4.85 -18.24 0.74
N ILE A 128 4.23 -17.09 1.01
CA ILE A 128 2.97 -16.67 0.40
C ILE A 128 2.95 -15.16 0.18
N VAL A 129 2.47 -14.72 -0.99
CA VAL A 129 2.05 -13.33 -1.18
C VAL A 129 0.66 -13.19 -0.57
N TRP A 130 0.57 -12.39 0.48
CA TRP A 130 -0.65 -12.24 1.26
C TRP A 130 -1.66 -11.31 0.60
N GLY A 131 -1.17 -10.26 -0.07
CA GLY A 131 -1.95 -9.33 -0.89
C GLY A 131 -1.09 -8.23 -1.52
N VAL A 132 -1.65 -7.54 -2.51
CA VAL A 132 -0.99 -6.44 -3.25
C VAL A 132 -1.28 -5.11 -2.55
N VAL A 133 -0.25 -4.28 -2.39
CA VAL A 133 -0.38 -2.94 -1.82
C VAL A 133 -0.90 -2.00 -2.92
N THR A 134 -2.08 -1.43 -2.72
CA THR A 134 -2.75 -0.54 -3.69
C THR A 134 -2.55 0.94 -3.35
N TYR A 135 -2.49 1.28 -2.06
CA TYR A 135 -2.26 2.65 -1.58
C TYR A 135 -1.32 2.67 -0.38
N CYS A 136 -0.58 3.78 -0.25
CA CYS A 136 0.18 4.14 0.92
C CYS A 136 -0.36 5.48 1.46
N ILE A 137 -0.77 5.50 2.72
CA ILE A 137 -1.28 6.69 3.41
C ILE A 137 -0.17 7.17 4.35
N HIS A 138 0.51 8.23 3.91
CA HIS A 138 1.54 8.90 4.67
C HIS A 138 0.95 10.10 5.41
N LYS A 139 1.05 10.12 6.74
CA LYS A 139 0.64 11.27 7.54
C LYS A 139 1.76 12.31 7.52
N LEU A 140 1.49 13.45 6.87
CA LEU A 140 2.33 14.63 6.97
C LEU A 140 2.20 15.28 8.36
N GLY A 141 3.32 15.74 8.91
CA GLY A 141 3.41 16.41 10.21
C GLY A 141 2.79 17.79 10.23
#